data_AF-A0A662C5Q8-F1
#
_entry.id   AF-A0A662C5Q8-F1
#
_cell.length_a   1.000
_cell.length_b   1.000
_cell.length_c   1.000
_cell.angle_alpha   90.00
_cell.angle_beta   90.00
_cell.angle_gamma   90.00
#
_symmetry.space_group_name_H-M   'P 1'
#
loop_
_entity.id
_entity.type
_entity.pdbx_description
1 polymer ?
#
loop_
_entity_poly.entity_id
_entity_poly.type
_entity_poly.pdbx_seq_one_letter_code
_entity_poly.pdbx_strand_id
1 'polypeptide(L)' 'MADIIQFDGKTRLDIPADTILEKAIGKLDKVIIAGVDKDGAEYFASSMADGGDCLWYLERCKRVLLRKGDEEEELI' A
#
# COMPACT_ATOMS: atom_id res chain seq x y z
N MET A 1 17.63 23.78 12.90
CA MET A 1 17.06 22.43 12.88
C MET A 1 15.89 22.47 11.92
N ALA A 2 15.99 21.77 10.80
CA ALA A 2 14.91 21.70 9.82
C ALA A 2 13.94 20.61 10.26
N ASP A 3 12.68 20.97 10.44
CA ASP A 3 11.60 20.03 10.75
C ASP A 3 11.23 19.32 9.45
N ILE A 4 11.55 18.04 9.34
CA ILE A 4 11.23 17.23 8.16
C ILE A 4 9.78 16.79 8.28
N ILE A 5 8.87 17.62 7.79
CA ILE A 5 7.47 17.26 7.60
C ILE A 5 7.37 16.27 6.43
N GLN A 6 7.04 15.01 6.73
CA GLN A 6 6.74 14.00 5.70
C GLN A 6 5.41 14.36 5.03
N PHE A 7 5.49 14.89 3.81
CA PHE A 7 4.34 15.20 2.97
C PHE A 7 3.53 13.91 2.69
N ASP A 8 2.22 13.98 2.89
CA ASP A 8 1.23 12.92 2.64
C ASP A 8 0.44 13.16 1.34
N GLY A 9 0.73 14.25 0.62
CA GLY A 9 0.15 14.55 -0.68
C GLY A 9 0.62 13.60 -1.79
N LYS A 10 -0.25 13.34 -2.77
CA LYS A 10 0.03 12.52 -3.96
C LYS A 10 1.27 13.05 -4.69
N THR A 11 2.38 12.32 -4.63
CA THR A 11 3.60 12.65 -5.36
C THR A 11 3.46 12.21 -6.81
N ARG A 12 3.85 13.07 -7.77
CA ARG A 12 4.01 12.70 -9.19
C ARG A 12 5.17 11.72 -9.43
N LEU A 13 5.89 11.35 -8.38
CA LEU A 13 7.09 10.54 -8.38
C LEU A 13 6.86 9.33 -7.48
N ASP A 14 7.36 8.18 -7.88
CA ASP A 14 7.31 6.96 -7.08
C ASP A 14 8.03 7.15 -5.74
N ILE A 15 7.37 6.75 -4.66
CA ILE A 15 7.94 6.75 -3.32
C ILE A 15 8.66 5.41 -3.14
N PRO A 16 9.89 5.38 -2.57
CA PRO A 16 10.57 4.12 -2.28
C PRO A 16 9.71 3.18 -1.43
N ALA A 17 9.67 1.89 -1.81
CA ALA A 17 8.85 0.89 -1.14
C ALA A 17 9.11 0.82 0.37
N ASP A 18 10.37 0.91 0.79
CA ASP A 18 10.78 0.86 2.19
C ASP A 18 10.13 1.99 3.01
N THR A 19 10.06 3.21 2.46
CA THR A 19 9.38 4.35 3.10
C THR A 19 7.89 4.12 3.28
N ILE A 20 7.23 3.43 2.34
CA ILE A 20 5.81 3.06 2.46
C ILE A 20 5.62 1.99 3.54
N LEU A 21 6.50 0.98 3.57
CA LEU A 21 6.45 -0.09 4.58
C LEU A 21 6.71 0.45 5.99
N GLU A 22 7.70 1.33 6.17
CA GLU A 22 7.99 1.98 7.45
C GLU A 22 6.80 2.79 7.98
N LYS A 23 6.09 3.50 7.11
CA LYS A 23 4.89 4.27 7.48
C LYS A 23 3.74 3.40 8.00
N ALA A 24 3.74 2.11 7.71
CA ALA A 24 2.71 1.16 8.13
C ALA A 24 2.99 0.51 9.50
N ILE A 25 4.22 0.60 10.00
CA ILE A 25 4.64 -0.02 11.27
C ILE A 25 3.79 0.54 12.43
N GLY A 26 3.25 -0.37 13.25
CA GLY A 26 2.44 -0.04 14.43
C GLY A 26 1.00 0.41 14.14
N LYS A 27 0.58 0.49 12.87
CA LYS A 27 -0.77 0.94 12.48
C LYS A 27 -1.73 -0.17 12.05
N LEU A 28 -1.19 -1.32 11.62
CA LEU A 28 -1.96 -2.39 10.99
C LEU A 28 -2.05 -3.61 11.92
N ASP A 29 -3.26 -4.15 12.04
CA ASP A 29 -3.52 -5.46 12.69
C ASP A 29 -3.25 -6.63 11.74
N LYS A 30 -3.51 -6.43 10.45
CA LYS A 30 -3.30 -7.42 9.37
C LYS A 30 -2.62 -6.73 8.20
N VAL A 31 -1.62 -7.40 7.63
CA VAL A 31 -0.87 -6.88 6.48
C VAL A 31 -0.73 -7.95 5.41
N ILE A 32 -0.89 -7.51 4.16
CA ILE A 32 -0.55 -8.24 2.95
C ILE A 32 0.37 -7.33 2.15
N ILE A 33 1.53 -7.86 1.77
CA ILE A 33 2.50 -7.18 0.93
C ILE A 33 2.46 -7.89 -0.40
N ALA A 34 2.10 -7.14 -1.45
CA ALA A 34 2.21 -7.57 -2.84
C ALA A 34 3.00 -6.50 -3.57
N GLY A 35 4.08 -6.90 -4.24
CA GLY A 35 4.96 -5.95 -4.92
C GLY A 35 5.93 -6.66 -5.85
N VAL A 36 6.94 -5.92 -6.27
CA VAL A 36 8.03 -6.40 -7.11
C VAL A 36 9.33 -6.19 -6.34
N ASP A 37 10.18 -7.21 -6.30
CA ASP A 37 11.47 -7.11 -5.63
C ASP A 37 12.49 -6.29 -6.44
N LYS A 38 13.74 -6.22 -5.95
CA LYS A 38 14.79 -5.45 -6.62
C LYS A 38 15.27 -6.09 -7.94
N ASP A 39 14.94 -7.36 -8.16
CA ASP A 39 15.30 -8.14 -9.36
C ASP A 39 14.15 -8.20 -10.37
N GLY A 40 12.99 -7.61 -10.06
CA GLY A 40 11.84 -7.57 -10.95
C GLY A 40 10.86 -8.74 -10.79
N ALA A 41 11.06 -9.61 -9.80
CA ALA A 41 10.17 -10.74 -9.55
C ALA A 41 9.02 -10.36 -8.62
N GLU A 42 7.87 -11.01 -8.77
CA GLU A 42 6.74 -10.79 -7.88
C GLU A 42 7.06 -11.26 -6.46
N TYR A 43 6.78 -10.39 -5.49
CA TYR A 43 6.92 -10.68 -4.07
C TYR A 43 5.56 -10.69 -3.39
N PHE A 44 5.32 -11.72 -2.57
CA PHE A 44 4.12 -11.84 -1.75
C PHE A 44 4.46 -12.28 -0.32
N ALA A 45 3.91 -11.57 0.66
CA ALA A 45 3.99 -11.94 2.08
C ALA A 45 2.74 -11.50 2.85
N SER A 46 2.38 -12.23 3.91
CA SER A 46 1.21 -11.94 4.75
C SER A 46 1.45 -12.21 6.23
N SER A 47 0.81 -11.43 7.09
CA SER A 47 0.76 -11.70 8.54
C SER A 47 -0.30 -12.74 8.95
N MET A 48 -1.05 -13.27 7.97
CA MET A 48 -2.11 -14.25 8.17
C MET A 48 -1.66 -15.62 7.68
N ALA A 49 -2.09 -16.68 8.38
CA ALA A 49 -1.76 -18.06 8.05
C ALA A 49 -2.71 -18.68 7.00
N ASP A 50 -3.94 -18.18 6.90
CA ASP A 50 -4.94 -18.67 5.95
C ASP A 50 -4.90 -17.87 4.65
N GLY A 51 -4.60 -18.57 3.54
CA GLY A 51 -4.58 -17.99 2.21
C GLY A 51 -5.95 -17.49 1.73
N GLY A 52 -7.05 -18.07 2.24
CA GLY A 52 -8.41 -17.60 1.95
C GLY A 52 -8.67 -16.21 2.52
N ASP A 53 -8.29 -15.99 3.78
CA ASP A 53 -8.34 -14.68 4.41
C ASP A 53 -7.41 -13.68 3.69
N CYS A 54 -6.18 -14.09 3.35
CA CYS A 54 -5.26 -13.25 2.59
C CYS A 54 -5.89 -12.76 1.27
N LEU A 55 -6.45 -13.67 0.47
CA LEU A 55 -7.07 -13.32 -0.80
C LEU A 55 -8.27 -12.38 -0.60
N TRP A 56 -9.11 -12.66 0.39
CA TRP A 56 -10.28 -11.83 0.68
C TRP A 56 -9.90 -10.39 1.05
N TYR A 57 -8.93 -10.21 1.96
CA TYR A 57 -8.48 -8.87 2.33
C TYR A 57 -7.76 -8.16 1.18
N LEU A 58 -7.02 -8.89 0.34
CA LEU A 58 -6.39 -8.32 -0.86
C LEU A 58 -7.44 -7.74 -1.83
N GLU A 59 -8.50 -8.48 -2.11
CA GLU A 59 -9.60 -8.01 -2.97
C GLU A 59 -10.30 -6.78 -2.38
N ARG A 60 -10.44 -6.72 -1.05
CA ARG A 60 -10.97 -5.52 -0.37
C ARG A 60 -10.05 -4.31 -0.52
N CYS A 61 -8.74 -4.48 -0.43
CA CYS A 61 -7.78 -3.39 -0.67
C CYS A 61 -7.85 -2.88 -2.11
N LYS A 62 -7.96 -3.79 -3.09
CA LYS A 62 -8.18 -3.42 -4.50
C LYS A 62 -9.45 -2.58 -4.68
N ARG A 63 -10.54 -2.95 -4.03
CA ARG A 63 -11.79 -2.14 -4.06
C ARG A 63 -11.60 -0.73 -3.50
N VAL A 64 -10.77 -0.54 -2.48
CA VAL A 64 -10.45 0.80 -1.95
C VAL A 64 -9.69 1.63 -2.98
N LEU A 65 -8.73 1.02 -3.68
CA LEU A 65 -7.97 1.70 -4.73
C LEU A 65 -8.87 2.12 -5.90
N LEU A 66 -9.74 1.22 -6.37
CA LEU A 66 -10.68 1.52 -7.46
C LEU A 66 -11.62 2.67 -7.08
N ARG A 67 -12.19 2.66 -5.87
CA ARG A 67 -13.04 3.76 -5.38
C ARG A 67 -12.35 5.11 -5.37
N LYS A 68 -11.06 5.14 -5.03
CA LYS A 68 -10.28 6.39 -5.08
C LYS A 68 -10.12 6.90 -6.51
N GLY A 69 -10.01 6.01 -7.49
CA GLY A 69 -10.02 6.39 -8.91
C GLY A 69 -11.37 6.96 -9.35
N ASP A 70 -12.48 6.32 -8.95
CA ASP A 70 -13.84 6.78 -9.28
C ASP A 70 -14.13 8.18 -8.69
N GLU A 71 -13.78 8.41 -7.41
CA GLU A 71 -13.95 9.70 -6.73
C GLU A 71 -13.09 10.82 -7.36
N GLU A 72 -11.97 10.49 -7.99
CA GLU A 72 -11.13 11.46 -8.70
C GLU A 72 -11.73 11.88 -10.04
N GLU A 73 -12.48 11.01 -10.72
CA GLU A 73 -13.09 11.29 -12.02
C GLU A 73 -14.36 12.17 -11.91
N GLU A 74 -15.05 12.15 -10.76
CA GLU A 74 -16.18 13.05 -10.47
C GLU A 74 -15.77 14.48 -10.05
N LEU A 75 -14.48 14.70 -9.77
CA LEU A 75 -13.93 15.98 -9.29
C LEU A 75 -13.23 16.80 -10.40
N ILE A 76 -13.32 16.36 -11.66
CA ILE A 76 -12.76 16.99 -12.88
C ILE A 76 -13.88 17.43 -13.82
#